data_AF-A0A7J9BDN0-F1
#
_entry.id   AF-A0A7J9BDN0-F1
#
_cell.length_a   1.000
_cell.length_b   1.000
_cell.length_c   1.000
_cell.angle_alpha   90.00
_cell.angle_beta   90.00
_cell.angle_gamma   90.00
#
_symmetry.space_group_name_H-M   'P 1'
#
loop_
_entity.id
_entity.type
_entity.pdbx_description
1 polymer ?
#
loop_
_entity_poly.entity_id
_entity_poly.type
_entity_poly.pdbx_seq_one_letter_code
_entity_poly.pdbx_strand_id
1 'polypeptide(L)' 'MLEKVLPYAMLKAKPNLELRIRTLKKDWATVYDMLSGKENKKFGWDEHRQMVVAEDAVWNSYINPLRKMLK' A
#
# COMPACT_ATOMS: atom_id res chain seq x y z
N MET A 1 4.55 -19.99 -2.69
CA MET A 1 3.06 -19.87 -2.74
C MET A 1 2.54 -19.58 -4.15
N LEU A 2 3.31 -18.89 -4.99
CA LEU A 2 2.91 -18.55 -6.36
C LEU A 2 2.85 -19.74 -7.33
N GLU A 3 3.70 -20.75 -7.15
CA GLU A 3 3.72 -21.95 -8.01
C GLU A 3 2.39 -22.71 -8.03
N LYS A 4 1.60 -22.65 -6.94
CA LYS A 4 0.27 -23.26 -6.88
C LYS A 4 -0.80 -22.47 -7.64
N VAL A 5 -0.62 -21.15 -7.76
CA VAL A 5 -1.60 -20.24 -8.39
C VAL A 5 -1.32 -20.09 -9.89
N LEU A 6 -0.05 -20.20 -10.30
CA LEU A 6 0.38 -20.05 -11.69
C LEU A 6 1.36 -21.18 -12.09
N PRO A 7 0.89 -22.43 -12.16
CA PRO A 7 1.76 -23.61 -12.33
C PRO A 7 2.50 -23.65 -13.68
N TYR A 8 1.97 -22.97 -14.71
CA TYR A 8 2.52 -22.97 -16.07
C TYR A 8 3.38 -21.76 -16.41
N ALA A 9 3.52 -20.79 -15.50
CA ALA A 9 4.23 -19.56 -15.81
C ALA A 9 5.76 -19.77 -15.97
N MET A 10 6.28 -20.98 -15.67
CA MET A 10 7.71 -21.32 -15.62
C MET A 10 8.53 -20.30 -14.81
N LEU A 11 7.88 -19.56 -13.93
CA LEU A 11 8.49 -18.63 -13.02
C LEU A 11 9.08 -19.48 -11.89
N LYS A 12 10.36 -19.86 -12.03
CA LYS A 12 11.19 -20.08 -10.85
C LYS A 12 11.12 -18.76 -10.09
N ALA A 13 10.19 -18.63 -9.14
CA ALA A 13 9.96 -17.38 -8.44
C ALA A 13 11.24 -17.11 -7.64
N LYS A 14 12.16 -16.38 -8.28
CA LYS A 14 13.37 -15.88 -7.64
C LYS A 14 12.90 -15.19 -6.35
N PRO A 15 13.65 -15.27 -5.24
CA PRO A 15 13.26 -14.63 -3.98
C PRO A 15 12.88 -13.15 -4.16
N ASN A 16 13.43 -12.48 -5.18
CA ASN A 16 13.08 -11.11 -5.53
C ASN A 16 11.62 -10.90 -6.01
N LEU A 17 10.97 -11.88 -6.66
CA LEU A 17 9.59 -11.74 -7.17
C LEU A 17 8.58 -11.95 -6.05
N GLU A 18 8.77 -12.96 -5.21
CA GLU A 18 7.90 -13.17 -4.04
C GLU A 18 8.00 -11.97 -3.09
N LEU A 19 9.20 -11.43 -2.87
CA LEU A 19 9.40 -10.21 -2.10
C LEU A 19 8.70 -9.01 -2.73
N ARG A 20 8.80 -8.81 -4.05
CA ARG A 20 8.10 -7.73 -4.76
C ARG A 20 6.58 -7.84 -4.61
N ILE A 21 6.01 -9.02 -4.78
CA ILE A 21 4.56 -9.23 -4.63
C ILE A 21 4.13 -8.95 -3.20
N ARG A 22 4.93 -9.37 -2.20
CA ARG A 22 4.66 -9.07 -0.80
C ARG A 22 4.68 -7.57 -0.52
N THR A 23 5.65 -6.83 -1.08
CA THR A 23 5.71 -5.37 -0.96
C THR A 23 4.50 -4.72 -1.61
N LEU A 24 4.17 -5.08 -2.86
CA LEU A 24 3.02 -4.53 -3.58
C LEU A 24 1.70 -4.76 -2.84
N LYS A 25 1.50 -5.93 -2.24
CA LYS A 25 0.31 -6.21 -1.42
C LYS A 25 0.22 -5.31 -0.18
N LYS A 26 1.35 -5.02 0.47
CA LYS A 26 1.39 -4.11 1.61
C LYS A 26 1.07 -2.68 1.19
N ASP A 27 1.72 -2.20 0.14
CA ASP A 27 1.50 -0.84 -0.37
C ASP A 27 0.04 -0.66 -0.83
N TRP A 28 -0.52 -1.65 -1.52
CA TRP A 28 -1.93 -1.64 -1.91
C TRP A 28 -2.87 -1.59 -0.70
N ALA A 29 -2.63 -2.40 0.33
CA ALA A 29 -3.44 -2.38 1.54
C ALA A 29 -3.38 -1.02 2.24
N THR A 30 -2.20 -0.40 2.31
CA THR A 30 -2.03 0.95 2.85
C THR A 30 -2.84 1.99 2.07
N VAL A 31 -2.77 1.99 0.75
CA VAL A 31 -3.57 2.91 -0.09
C VAL A 31 -5.07 2.63 0.06
N TYR A 32 -5.47 1.36 0.08
CA TYR A 32 -6.86 0.97 0.25
C TYR A 32 -7.43 1.46 1.58
N ASP A 33 -6.69 1.28 2.68
CA ASP A 33 -7.10 1.75 4.01
C ASP A 33 -7.22 3.27 4.04
N MET A 34 -6.27 3.99 3.42
CA MET A 34 -6.35 5.45 3.28
C MET A 34 -7.61 5.89 2.55
N LEU A 35 -8.04 5.20 1.49
CA LEU A 35 -9.20 5.60 0.68
C LEU A 35 -10.55 5.07 1.22
N SER A 36 -10.54 3.93 1.91
CA SER A 36 -11.76 3.18 2.28
C SER A 36 -12.06 3.18 3.78
N GLY A 37 -11.17 3.72 4.62
CA GLY A 37 -11.34 3.69 6.07
C GLY A 37 -12.51 4.54 6.59
N LYS A 38 -13.08 4.13 7.72
CA LYS A 38 -14.28 4.75 8.33
C LYS A 38 -14.10 6.23 8.73
N GLU A 39 -12.88 6.64 9.03
CA GLU A 39 -12.50 8.03 9.39
C GLU A 39 -12.03 8.84 8.15
N ASN A 40 -11.97 8.21 6.97
CA ASN A 40 -11.07 8.59 5.88
C ASN A 40 -11.72 9.26 4.65
N LYS A 41 -12.85 9.96 4.81
CA LYS A 41 -13.28 10.92 3.76
C LYS A 41 -12.28 12.07 3.55
N LYS A 42 -11.22 12.15 4.35
CA LYS A 42 -10.19 13.20 4.30
C LYS A 42 -9.06 12.92 3.31
N PHE A 43 -8.91 11.66 2.89
CA PHE A 43 -8.00 11.29 1.80
C PHE A 43 -8.80 11.13 0.50
N GLY A 44 -8.28 11.73 -0.56
CA GLY A 44 -8.79 11.60 -1.92
C GLY A 44 -7.81 10.88 -2.82
N TRP A 45 -8.27 10.55 -4.02
CA TRP A 45 -7.45 10.04 -5.10
C TRP A 45 -7.36 11.08 -6.21
N ASP A 46 -6.15 11.43 -6.61
CA ASP A 46 -5.89 12.29 -7.77
C ASP A 46 -5.77 11.42 -9.01
N GLU A 47 -6.80 11.42 -9.86
CA GLU A 47 -6.83 10.63 -11.09
C GLU A 47 -5.78 11.07 -12.11
N HIS A 48 -5.34 12.33 -12.11
CA HIS A 48 -4.32 12.79 -13.06
C HIS A 48 -2.92 12.36 -12.64
N ARG A 49 -2.65 12.38 -11.33
CA ARG A 49 -1.35 12.05 -10.76
C ARG A 49 -1.23 10.59 -10.32
N GLN A 50 -2.35 9.86 -10.31
CA GLN A 50 -2.47 8.48 -9.86
C GLN A 50 -1.87 8.30 -8.45
N MET A 51 -2.28 9.17 -7.52
CA MET A 51 -1.77 9.16 -6.15
C MET A 51 -2.80 9.62 -5.11
N VAL A 52 -2.58 9.22 -3.85
CA VAL A 52 -3.36 9.68 -2.71
C VAL A 52 -3.04 11.14 -2.41
N VAL A 53 -4.08 11.95 -2.21
CA VAL A 53 -3.98 13.38 -1.88
C VAL A 53 -4.79 13.70 -0.62
N ALA A 54 -4.30 14.63 0.18
CA ALA A 54 -4.97 15.15 1.36
C ALA A 54 -4.31 16.46 1.80
N GLU A 55 -4.98 17.22 2.66
CA GLU A 55 -4.40 18.39 3.31
C GLU A 55 -3.23 18.00 4.24
N ASP A 56 -2.27 18.91 4.41
CA ASP A 56 -1.09 18.69 5.26
C ASP A 56 -1.47 18.30 6.70
N ALA A 57 -2.55 18.87 7.25
CA ALA A 57 -3.04 18.53 8.58
C ALA A 57 -3.47 17.05 8.68
N VAL A 58 -4.05 16.51 7.62
CA VAL A 58 -4.48 15.10 7.53
C VAL A 58 -3.25 14.18 7.45
N TRP A 59 -2.27 14.52 6.61
CA TRP A 59 -0.98 13.80 6.54
C TRP A 59 -0.26 13.77 7.88
N ASN A 60 -0.16 14.93 8.53
CA ASN A 60 0.50 15.05 9.84
C ASN A 60 -0.22 14.20 10.90
N SER A 61 -1.55 14.21 10.93
CA SER A 61 -2.34 13.38 11.85
C SER A 61 -2.10 11.88 11.62
N TYR A 62 -2.02 11.44 10.36
CA TYR A 62 -1.81 10.04 10.01
C TYR A 62 -0.38 9.55 10.30
N ILE A 63 0.64 10.36 9.99
CA ILE A 63 2.06 9.95 10.08
C ILE A 63 2.62 10.09 11.51
N ASN A 64 2.13 11.07 12.29
CA ASN A 64 2.69 11.34 13.63
C ASN A 64 2.67 10.13 14.59
N PRO A 65 1.60 9.32 14.66
CA PRO A 65 1.60 8.09 15.47
C PRO A 65 2.65 7.08 15.01
N LEU A 66 2.78 6.86 13.70
CA LEU A 66 3.78 5.95 13.10
C LEU A 66 5.21 6.40 13.44
N ARG A 67 5.48 7.70 13.42
CA ARG A 67 6.79 8.26 13.77
C ARG A 67 7.14 8.08 15.25
N LYS A 68 6.14 8.07 16.14
CA LYS A 68 6.34 7.84 17.58
C LYS A 68 6.64 6.38 17.92
N MET A 69 6.16 5.42 17.11
CA MET A 69 6.45 4.00 17.32
C MET A 69 7.87 3.57 16.91
N LEU A 70 8.59 4.42 16.16
CA LEU A 70 9.95 4.16 15.66
C LEU A 70 11.05 4.89 16.46
N LYS A 71 10.69 5.57 17.57
CA LYS A 71 11.61 6.20 18.52
C LYS A 71 11.59 5.46 19.83
#